data_AF-A0A7X9PJ43-F1
#
_entry.id   AF-A0A7X9PJ43-F1
#
_cell.length_a   1.000
_cell.length_b   1.000
_cell.length_c   1.000
_cell.angle_alpha   90.00
_cell.angle_beta   90.00
_cell.angle_gamma   90.00
#
_symmetry.space_group_name_H-M   'P 1'
#
loop_
_entity.id
_entity.type
_entity.pdbx_description
1 polymer ?
#
loop_
_entity_poly.entity_id
_entity_poly.type
_entity_poly.pdbx_seq_one_letter_code
_entity_poly.pdbx_strand_id
1 'polypeptide(L)'
;MKYLLCVIFSAHVFVVFSQQAILTSGGDANQGSGSISYSVGQINCKTHSGIEGSVAEGVQQPYEISVIDNFESETIQMNISVFPNPTVHILNLKIEDADFS
;
A
#
# COMPACT_ATOMS: atom_id res chain seq x y z
N MET A 1 29.74 33.53 3.97
CA MET A 1 28.67 32.58 3.62
C MET A 1 29.12 31.11 3.59
N LYS A 2 30.32 30.76 3.08
CA LYS A 2 30.75 29.37 2.88
C LYS A 2 30.73 28.48 4.15
N TYR A 3 31.08 29.02 5.32
CA TYR A 3 31.16 28.25 6.57
C TYR A 3 29.89 28.34 7.44
N LEU A 4 28.95 29.23 7.09
CA LEU A 4 27.75 29.48 7.89
C LEU A 4 26.82 28.25 7.90
N LEU A 5 26.71 27.57 6.77
CA LEU A 5 25.89 26.37 6.63
C LEU A 5 26.44 25.17 7.44
N CYS A 6 27.77 25.05 7.54
CA CYS A 6 28.41 24.03 8.37
C CYS A 6 28.16 24.26 9.87
N VAL A 7 28.20 25.52 10.32
CA VAL A 7 27.93 25.87 11.73
C VAL A 7 26.49 25.55 12.11
N ILE A 8 25.52 25.87 11.25
CA ILE A 8 24.10 25.58 11.48
C ILE A 8 23.84 24.05 11.54
N PHE A 9 24.48 23.28 10.66
CA PHE A 9 24.34 21.81 10.63
C PHE A 9 24.97 21.15 11.88
N SER A 10 26.14 21.63 12.32
CA SER A 10 26.79 21.12 13.53
C SER A 10 26.02 21.40 14.82
N ALA A 11 25.28 22.51 14.87
CA ALA A 11 24.45 22.86 16.03
C ALA A 11 23.19 21.98 16.17
N HIS A 12 22.68 21.43 15.06
CA HIS A 12 21.46 20.60 15.04
C HIS A 12 21.69 19.13 15.41
N VAL A 13 22.94 18.65 15.46
CA VAL A 13 23.25 17.26 15.81
C VAL A 13 22.97 16.94 17.29
N PHE A 14 22.83 17.96 18.15
CA PHE A 14 22.61 17.76 19.59
C PHE A 14 21.15 17.48 19.99
N VAL A 15 20.20 17.57 19.06
CA VAL A 15 18.76 17.39 19.35
C VAL A 15 18.15 16.40 18.38
N VAL A 16 18.61 15.15 18.44
CA VAL A 16 17.98 14.04 17.72
C VAL A 16 17.26 13.17 18.75
N PHE A 17 15.93 13.22 18.73
CA PHE A 17 15.12 12.26 19.49
C PHE A 17 14.90 11.02 18.62
N SER A 18 15.24 9.85 19.15
CA SER A 18 14.91 8.58 18.49
C SER A 18 13.43 8.24 18.68
N GLN A 19 12.90 7.45 17.75
CA GLN A 19 11.54 6.93 17.80
C GLN A 19 11.38 6.05 19.05
N GLN A 20 10.38 6.32 19.89
CA GLN A 20 10.08 5.49 21.06
C GLN A 20 8.91 4.57 20.74
N ALA A 21 9.13 3.26 20.83
CA ALA A 21 8.08 2.27 20.64
C ALA A 21 7.28 2.05 21.95
N ILE A 22 5.96 1.94 21.86
CA ILE A 22 5.12 1.48 22.97
C ILE A 22 5.25 -0.04 23.05
N LEU A 23 6.11 -0.49 23.96
CA LEU A 23 6.44 -1.90 24.17
C LEU A 23 5.74 -2.40 25.43
N THR A 24 5.31 -3.67 25.42
CA THR A 24 4.72 -4.33 26.60
C THR A 24 5.79 -4.69 27.61
N SER A 25 6.97 -5.04 27.10
CA SER A 25 8.19 -5.28 27.86
C SER A 25 9.39 -5.18 26.93
N GLY A 26 10.59 -5.11 27.47
CA GLY A 26 11.83 -5.02 26.73
C GLY A 26 13.01 -4.78 27.67
N GLY A 27 14.22 -4.82 27.14
CA GLY A 27 15.41 -4.55 27.93
C GLY A 27 16.70 -4.80 27.16
N ASP A 28 17.81 -4.55 27.83
CA ASP A 28 19.15 -4.76 27.28
C ASP A 28 19.80 -5.96 27.97
N ALA A 29 20.23 -6.93 27.18
CA ALA A 29 21.07 -8.02 27.61
C ALA A 29 22.53 -7.62 27.36
N ASN A 30 23.24 -7.24 28.43
CA ASN A 30 24.66 -6.89 28.36
C ASN A 30 25.51 -8.08 28.80
N GLN A 31 26.37 -8.56 27.90
CA GLN A 31 27.47 -9.46 28.24
C GLN A 31 28.81 -8.80 27.90
N GLY A 32 29.90 -9.28 28.49
CA GLY A 32 31.23 -8.69 28.31
C GLY A 32 31.71 -8.58 26.85
N SER A 33 31.07 -9.31 25.92
CA SER A 33 31.36 -9.26 24.48
C SER A 33 30.39 -8.41 23.65
N GLY A 34 29.36 -7.81 24.24
CA GLY A 34 28.38 -7.01 23.51
C GLY A 34 27.05 -6.82 24.23
N SER A 35 26.27 -5.86 23.75
CA SER A 35 24.91 -5.58 24.20
C SER A 35 23.90 -5.96 23.13
N ILE A 36 22.80 -6.59 23.53
CA ILE A 36 21.65 -6.91 22.68
C ILE A 36 20.41 -6.27 23.31
N SER A 37 19.79 -5.34 22.61
CA SER A 37 18.48 -4.80 22.99
C SER A 37 17.37 -5.69 22.45
N TYR A 38 16.38 -6.03 23.29
CA TYR A 38 15.21 -6.80 22.90
C TYR A 38 13.91 -6.08 23.31
N SER A 39 12.87 -6.35 22.52
CA SER A 39 11.57 -5.69 22.57
C SER A 39 10.47 -6.75 22.50
N VAL A 40 9.54 -6.73 23.46
CA VAL A 40 8.37 -7.62 23.50
C VAL A 40 7.12 -6.82 23.11
N GLY A 41 6.49 -7.29 22.03
CA GLY A 41 5.45 -6.59 21.26
C GLY A 41 4.16 -6.24 21.99
N GLN A 42 3.32 -5.49 21.27
CA GLN A 42 2.15 -4.69 21.65
C GLN A 42 1.26 -5.13 22.83
N ILE A 43 0.92 -4.15 23.69
CA ILE A 43 0.18 -4.33 24.96
C ILE A 43 -1.25 -4.86 24.76
N ASN A 44 -1.83 -4.65 23.57
CA ASN A 44 -3.19 -5.07 23.27
C ASN A 44 -3.36 -5.33 21.77
N CYS A 45 -3.80 -6.54 21.43
CA CYS A 45 -4.13 -6.99 20.08
C CYS A 45 -5.47 -7.71 20.13
N LYS A 46 -6.55 -6.95 20.34
CA LYS A 46 -7.91 -7.50 20.35
C LYS A 46 -8.72 -6.90 19.23
N THR A 47 -9.39 -7.77 18.48
CA THR A 47 -10.36 -7.36 17.47
C THR A 47 -11.75 -7.41 18.08
N HIS A 48 -12.40 -6.25 18.13
CA HIS A 48 -13.80 -6.11 18.51
C HIS A 48 -14.66 -6.14 17.26
N SER A 49 -15.66 -7.02 17.22
CA SER A 49 -16.61 -7.13 16.11
C SER A 49 -18.01 -6.78 16.59
N GLY A 50 -18.69 -5.89 15.86
CA GLY A 50 -20.09 -5.50 16.07
C GLY A 50 -20.89 -5.58 14.77
N ILE A 51 -22.17 -5.23 14.83
CA ILE A 51 -23.10 -5.31 13.68
C ILE A 51 -22.65 -4.41 12.52
N GLU A 52 -22.04 -3.27 12.83
CA GLU A 52 -21.61 -2.28 11.82
C GLU A 52 -20.14 -2.39 11.40
N GLY A 53 -19.42 -3.41 11.87
CA GLY A 53 -18.03 -3.67 11.46
C GLY A 53 -17.14 -4.17 12.59
N SER A 54 -15.84 -4.25 12.30
CA SER A 54 -14.83 -4.67 13.27
C SER A 54 -13.70 -3.65 13.41
N VAL A 55 -13.25 -3.45 14.64
CA VAL A 55 -12.10 -2.61 14.99
C VAL A 55 -11.05 -3.48 15.65
N ALA A 56 -9.85 -3.51 15.06
CA ALA A 56 -8.69 -4.13 15.68
C ALA A 56 -7.91 -3.09 16.49
N GLU A 57 -7.81 -3.32 17.79
CA GLU A 57 -6.84 -2.67 18.66
C GLU A 57 -5.47 -3.24 18.31
N GLY A 58 -4.48 -2.39 18.07
CA GLY A 58 -3.21 -2.86 17.55
C GLY A 58 -2.45 -1.82 16.75
N VAL A 59 -1.27 -2.19 16.25
CA VAL A 59 -0.51 -1.42 15.27
C VAL A 59 -1.20 -1.70 13.94
N GLN A 60 -1.94 -0.71 13.45
CA GLN A 60 -2.57 -0.78 12.15
C GLN A 60 -1.48 -0.57 11.09
N GLN A 61 -1.14 -1.62 10.35
CA GLN A 61 -0.30 -1.45 9.17
C GLN A 61 -1.18 -0.96 8.02
N PRO A 62 -0.88 0.22 7.45
CA PRO A 62 -1.55 0.65 6.24
C PRO A 62 -1.20 -0.34 5.12
N TYR A 63 -2.22 -0.93 4.51
CA TYR A 63 -2.05 -1.62 3.24
C TYR A 63 -2.42 -0.62 2.14
N GLU A 64 -1.53 -0.49 1.16
CA GLU A 64 -1.81 0.30 -0.03
C GLU A 64 -2.34 -0.65 -1.10
N ILE A 65 -3.59 -0.46 -1.51
CA ILE A 65 -4.11 -1.12 -2.71
C ILE A 65 -3.65 -0.27 -3.88
N SER A 66 -2.55 -0.67 -4.51
CA SER A 66 -2.18 -0.16 -5.83
C SER A 66 -2.96 -0.95 -6.87
N VAL A 67 -3.83 -0.25 -7.61
CA VAL A 67 -4.40 -0.81 -8.84
C VAL A 67 -3.30 -0.78 -9.88
N ILE A 68 -2.71 -1.94 -10.16
CA ILE A 68 -1.69 -2.14 -11.20
C ILE A 68 -2.34 -2.23 -12.59
N ASP A 69 -3.65 -2.04 -12.68
CA ASP A 69 -4.35 -2.09 -13.94
C ASP A 69 -4.24 -0.75 -14.66
N ASN A 70 -3.28 -0.72 -15.57
CA ASN A 70 -3.21 0.23 -16.69
C ASN A 70 -4.20 -0.15 -17.80
N PHE A 71 -5.20 -0.99 -17.54
CA PHE A 71 -6.40 -1.00 -18.37
C PHE A 71 -7.23 0.23 -17.98
N GLU A 72 -6.72 1.41 -18.33
CA GLU A 72 -7.60 2.38 -19.00
C GLU A 72 -8.32 1.53 -20.03
N SER A 73 -9.59 1.24 -19.77
CA SER A 73 -10.43 0.51 -20.70
C SER A 73 -10.51 1.37 -21.95
N GLU A 74 -9.52 1.23 -22.85
CA GLU A 74 -9.66 1.59 -24.24
C GLU A 74 -10.95 0.91 -24.64
N THR A 75 -12.00 1.72 -24.70
CA THR A 75 -13.33 1.24 -24.97
C THR A 75 -13.22 0.73 -26.39
N ILE A 76 -13.08 -0.59 -26.55
CA ILE A 76 -12.87 -1.19 -27.86
C ILE A 76 -14.05 -0.74 -28.72
N GLN A 77 -13.80 0.19 -29.65
CA GLN A 77 -14.85 0.73 -30.52
C GLN A 77 -15.13 -0.28 -31.64
N MET A 78 -15.73 -1.41 -31.26
CA MET A 78 -16.12 -2.44 -32.22
C MET A 78 -17.38 -1.99 -32.94
N ASN A 79 -17.22 -1.60 -34.20
CA ASN A 79 -18.37 -1.34 -35.08
C ASN A 79 -18.82 -2.67 -35.71
N ILE A 80 -19.99 -3.15 -35.29
CA ILE A 80 -20.53 -4.45 -35.69
C ILE A 80 -21.78 -4.24 -36.54
N SER A 81 -21.79 -4.82 -37.74
CA SER A 81 -22.98 -4.84 -38.60
C SER A 81 -23.56 -6.25 -38.73
N VAL A 82 -24.89 -6.34 -38.71
CA VAL A 82 -25.65 -7.59 -38.72
C VAL A 82 -26.67 -7.59 -39.85
N PHE A 83 -26.68 -8.64 -40.68
CA PHE A 83 -27.66 -8.79 -41.75
C PHE A 83 -28.04 -10.25 -42.05
N PRO A 84 -29.31 -10.50 -42.47
CA PRO A 84 -30.45 -9.58 -42.45
C PRO A 84 -31.04 -9.45 -41.04
N ASN A 85 -31.36 -8.24 -40.57
CA ASN A 85 -32.15 -8.03 -39.35
C ASN A 85 -33.56 -7.56 -39.76
N PRO A 86 -34.66 -8.31 -39.50
CA PRO A 86 -34.78 -9.54 -38.68
C PRO A 86 -34.28 -10.83 -39.35
N THR A 87 -33.68 -11.74 -38.56
CA THR A 87 -33.11 -13.00 -39.05
C THR A 87 -33.93 -14.21 -38.59
N VAL A 88 -34.20 -15.16 -39.50
CA VAL A 88 -34.92 -16.41 -39.16
C VAL A 88 -34.00 -17.65 -39.09
N HIS A 89 -32.91 -17.69 -39.87
CA HIS A 89 -32.06 -18.89 -39.95
C HIS A 89 -30.54 -18.66 -39.96
N ILE A 90 -30.02 -17.67 -40.69
CA ILE A 90 -28.58 -17.45 -40.83
C ILE A 90 -28.25 -15.98 -40.55
N LEU A 91 -27.44 -15.76 -39.52
CA LEU A 91 -26.95 -14.46 -39.09
C LEU A 91 -25.56 -14.22 -39.68
N ASN A 92 -25.38 -13.15 -40.46
CA ASN A 92 -24.05 -12.72 -40.90
C ASN A 92 -23.59 -11.56 -40.02
N LEU A 93 -22.40 -11.72 -39.43
CA LEU A 93 -21.72 -10.74 -38.58
C LEU A 93 -20.51 -10.20 -39.33
N LYS A 94 -20.38 -8.88 -39.42
CA LYS A 94 -19.17 -8.23 -39.96
C LYS A 94 -18.58 -7.29 -38.91
N ILE A 95 -17.29 -7.48 -38.64
CA ILE A 95 -16.46 -6.65 -37.75
C ILE A 95 -15.51 -5.87 -38.65
N GLU A 96 -15.58 -4.54 -38.62
CA GLU A 96 -14.86 -3.68 -39.57
C GLU A 96 -13.58 -3.07 -39.01
N ASP A 97 -13.37 -3.16 -37.69
CA ASP A 97 -12.15 -2.67 -37.05
C ASP A 97 -11.90 -3.48 -35.77
N ALA A 98 -10.89 -4.34 -35.80
CA ALA A 98 -10.44 -5.07 -34.64
C ALA A 98 -8.92 -4.98 -34.60
N ASP A 99 -8.44 -3.94 -33.91
CA ASP A 99 -7.03 -3.84 -33.54
C ASP A 99 -6.74 -4.92 -32.49
N PHE A 100 -6.34 -6.09 -32.97
CA PHE A 100 -5.78 -7.15 -32.14
C PHE A 100 -4.28 -6.87 -31.94
N SER A 101 -3.97 -5.87 -31.11
CA SER A 101 -2.63 -5.66 -30.57
C SER A 101 -2.34 -6.58 -29.40
#